data_AF-A0A961HLB4-F1
#
_entry.id   AF-A0A961HLB4-F1
#
_cell.length_a   1.000
_cell.length_b   1.000
_cell.length_c   1.000
_cell.angle_alpha   90.00
_cell.angle_beta   90.00
_cell.angle_gamma   90.00
#
_symmetry.space_group_name_H-M   'P 1'
#
loop_
_entity.id
_entity.type
_entity.pdbx_description
1 polymer ?
#
loop_
_entity_poly.entity_id
_entity_poly.type
_entity_poly.pdbx_seq_one_letter_code
_entity_poly.pdbx_strand_id
1 'polypeptide(L)' 'NTGNNTYKAVQRSAHAVAVGPVLQGLNRPVNDLSRGALVRDIVNTIAITAIQAGA' A
#
# COMPACT_ATOMS: atom_id res chain seq x y z
N ASN A 1 5.59 -15.35 1.80
CA ASN A 1 5.71 -15.91 0.44
C ASN A 1 4.39 -15.92 -0.33
N THR A 2 3.36 -16.65 0.11
CA THR A 2 2.08 -16.74 -0.62
C THR A 2 1.40 -15.39 -0.84
N GLY A 3 1.20 -14.56 0.21
CA GLY A 3 0.54 -13.26 0.04
C GLY A 3 1.26 -12.30 -0.92
N ASN A 4 2.59 -12.20 -0.81
CA ASN A 4 3.41 -11.39 -1.72
C ASN A 4 3.33 -11.89 -3.18
N ASN A 5 3.35 -13.20 -3.38
CA ASN A 5 3.28 -13.79 -4.71
C ASN A 5 1.88 -13.62 -5.31
N THR A 6 0.82 -13.83 -4.52
CA THR A 6 -0.56 -13.70 -4.97
C THR A 6 -0.90 -12.26 -5.32
N TYR A 7 -0.52 -11.25 -4.52
CA TYR A 7 -0.83 -9.86 -4.89
C TYR A 7 -0.12 -9.46 -6.20
N LYS A 8 1.14 -9.86 -6.39
CA LYS A 8 1.86 -9.61 -7.64
C LYS A 8 1.27 -10.37 -8.81
N ALA A 9 0.85 -11.61 -8.60
CA ALA A 9 0.20 -12.42 -9.62
C ALA A 9 -1.08 -11.73 -10.08
N VAL A 10 -1.97 -11.36 -9.16
CA VAL A 10 -3.26 -10.70 -9.47
C VAL A 10 -3.03 -9.31 -10.11
N GLN A 11 -2.09 -8.52 -9.59
CA GLN A 11 -1.73 -7.23 -10.20
C GLN A 11 -1.32 -7.39 -11.68
N ARG A 12 -0.55 -8.44 -11.99
CA ARG A 12 0.00 -8.67 -13.33
C ARG A 12 -0.95 -9.41 -14.26
N SER A 13 -1.72 -10.37 -13.76
CA SER A 13 -2.60 -11.23 -14.55
C SER A 13 -3.99 -10.62 -14.79
N ALA A 14 -4.50 -9.87 -13.81
CA ALA A 14 -5.82 -9.25 -13.87
C ALA A 14 -5.77 -7.73 -14.08
N HIS A 15 -4.56 -7.16 -14.22
CA HIS A 15 -4.32 -5.71 -14.27
C HIS A 15 -4.96 -4.95 -13.10
N ALA A 16 -5.10 -5.62 -11.95
CA ALA A 16 -5.69 -5.04 -10.76
C ALA A 16 -4.79 -3.93 -10.20
N VAL A 17 -5.41 -2.86 -9.72
CA VAL A 17 -4.69 -1.79 -9.02
C VAL A 17 -4.23 -2.33 -7.66
N ALA A 18 -2.92 -2.33 -7.42
CA ALA A 18 -2.34 -2.69 -6.14
C ALA A 18 -1.87 -1.42 -5.42
N VAL A 19 -2.43 -1.15 -4.24
CA VAL A 19 -2.03 -0.03 -3.37
C VAL A 19 -1.45 -0.60 -2.08
N GLY A 20 -0.21 -0.25 -1.77
CA GLY A 20 0.49 -0.70 -0.56
C GLY A 20 2.00 -0.84 -0.74
N PRO A 21 2.71 -1.42 0.25
CA PRO A 21 2.17 -2.03 1.47
C PRO A 21 1.51 -1.02 2.43
N VAL A 22 0.49 -1.47 3.18
CA VAL A 22 -0.16 -0.67 4.24
C VAL A 22 0.12 -1.34 5.57
N LEU A 23 0.75 -0.61 6.50
CA LEU A 23 1.05 -1.10 7.84
C LEU A 23 -0.18 -0.96 8.73
N GLN A 24 -0.39 -1.93 9.63
CA GLN A 24 -1.54 -2.01 10.52
C GLN A 24 -1.09 -2.34 11.95
N GLY A 25 -1.88 -1.93 12.94
CA GLY A 25 -1.65 -2.25 14.36
C GLY A 25 -0.70 -1.32 15.11
N LEU A 26 -0.32 -0.18 14.53
CA LEU A 26 0.52 0.83 15.19
C LEU A 26 -0.34 1.86 15.95
N ASN A 27 0.15 2.34 17.09
CA ASN A 27 -0.51 3.41 17.88
C ASN A 27 -0.65 4.73 17.13
N ARG A 28 0.22 4.97 16.13
CA ARG A 28 0.12 6.07 15.18
C ARG A 28 0.41 5.53 13.79
N PRO A 29 -0.32 5.97 12.76
CA PRO A 29 -0.15 5.44 11.43
C PRO A 29 1.17 5.91 10.83
N VAL A 30 1.95 4.95 10.37
CA VAL A 30 3.17 5.15 9.61
C VAL A 30 3.11 4.14 8.49
N ASN A 31 3.40 4.56 7.26
CA ASN A 31 3.46 3.67 6.12
C ASN A 31 4.80 3.87 5.40
N ASP A 32 5.35 2.78 4.90
CA ASP A 32 6.57 2.78 4.11
C ASP A 32 6.24 2.92 2.61
N LEU A 33 7.19 3.47 1.86
CA LEU A 33 7.10 3.56 0.41
C LEU A 33 8.10 2.60 -0.23
N SER A 34 7.65 1.94 -1.30
CA SER A 34 8.58 1.18 -2.13
C SER A 34 9.62 2.12 -2.75
N ARG A 35 10.87 1.67 -2.87
CA ARG A 35 11.98 2.48 -3.42
C ARG A 35 11.69 3.13 -4.78
N GLY A 36 10.84 2.50 -5.60
CA GLY A 36 10.43 2.98 -6.92
C GLY A 36 9.06 3.65 -6.96
N ALA A 37 8.56 4.18 -5.84
CA ALA A 37 7.24 4.80 -5.77
C ALA A 37 7.10 5.97 -6.76
N LEU A 38 5.96 6.01 -7.46
CA LEU A 38 5.56 7.13 -8.30
C LEU A 38 4.82 8.19 -7.46
N VAL A 39 4.67 9.40 -8.01
CA VAL A 39 3.90 10.48 -7.35
C VAL A 39 2.51 10.01 -6.92
N ARG A 40 1.82 9.23 -7.76
CA ARG A 40 0.51 8.67 -7.45
C ARG A 40 0.55 7.73 -6.23
N ASP A 41 1.60 6.93 -6.09
CA ASP A 41 1.74 6.01 -4.95
C ASP A 41 1.93 6.79 -3.65
N ILE A 42 2.74 7.86 -3.69
CA ILE A 42 2.96 8.76 -2.55
C ILE A 42 1.63 9.40 -2.11
N VAL A 43 0.87 9.95 -3.06
CA VAL A 43 -0.44 10.58 -2.77
C VAL A 43 -1.41 9.57 -2.18
N ASN A 44 -1.49 8.36 -2.74
CA ASN A 44 -2.35 7.30 -2.23
C ASN A 44 -1.94 6.89 -0.81
N THR A 45 -0.65 6.72 -0.54
CA THR A 45 -0.14 6.37 0.79
C THR A 45 -0.45 7.46 1.81
N ILE A 46 -0.32 8.75 1.45
CA ILE A 46 -0.69 9.86 2.33
C ILE A 46 -2.20 9.82 2.65
N ALA A 47 -3.05 9.64 1.62
CA ALA A 47 -4.49 9.58 1.81
C ALA A 47 -4.89 8.43 2.74
N ILE A 48 -4.30 7.24 2.55
CA ILE A 48 -4.52 6.08 3.44
C ILE A 48 -4.03 6.38 4.86
N THR A 49 -2.83 6.93 5.01
CA THR A 49 -2.26 7.26 6.34
C THR A 49 -3.14 8.26 7.09
N ALA A 50 -3.69 9.26 6.39
CA ALA A 50 -4.62 10.24 6.98
C ALA A 50 -5.92 9.58 7.46
N ILE A 51 -6.48 8.65 6.69
CA ILE A 51 -7.66 7.88 7.10
C ILE A 51 -7.35 7.02 8.33
N GLN A 52 -6.20 6.33 8.35
CA GLN A 52 -5.77 5.54 9.50
C GLN A 52 -5.56 6.37 10.77
N ALA A 53 -5.25 7.67 10.65
CA ALA A 53 -5.09 8.57 11.79
C ALA A 53 -6.42 9.01 12.40
N GLY A 54 -7.48 9.03 11.59
CA GLY A 54 -8.83 9.39 12.02
C GLY A 54 -9.71 8.21 12.39
N ALA A 55 -9.20 6.98 12.30
CA ALA A 55 -9.89 5.73 12.63
C ALA A 55 -9.63 5.31 14.09
#